data_AF-A0A937N2X0-F1
#
_entry.id   AF-A0A937N2X0-F1
#
_cell.length_a   1.000
_cell.length_b   1.000
_cell.length_c   1.000
_cell.angle_alpha   90.00
_cell.angle_beta   90.00
_cell.angle_gamma   90.00
#
_symmetry.space_group_name_H-M   'P 1'
#
loop_
_entity.id
_entity.type
_entity.pdbx_description
1 polymer ?
#
loop_
_entity_poly.entity_id
_entity_poly.type
_entity_poly.pdbx_seq_one_letter_code
_entity_poly.pdbx_strand_id
1 'polypeptide(L)'
;MSTTAAAVRNDERNNGASWLAHGFQNNDSEPLRRFLEAWHKRHRAVADDKRAKKPQLEREAYAVFRAFFVPSKPDLEKAYVVIQKELKVTLVDDDFSGLYARMENYENGDMRLSTPSELLSQLQVISRVTLHDFRPAVSIEGPKVLYLTRDHLHELLEFLAVEPKSEFHHVPLVDRYWDLEHGADPWVPEKDDELTARKRRLAYLNSQLNIIPGHFGTGWHFATHPLAYNLYLNQDRTRAVVAFRQGYGGGEAYLKRTDKGDWVVVARQHDWME
;
A
#
# COMPACT_ATOMS: atom_id res chain seq x y z
N MET A 1 48.87 3.45 12.60
CA MET A 1 48.28 3.93 11.33
C MET A 1 47.65 2.76 10.61
N SER A 2 46.33 2.55 10.73
CA SER A 2 45.48 1.83 9.75
C SER A 2 44.08 1.66 10.36
N THR A 3 43.30 2.73 10.38
CA THR A 3 41.89 2.72 10.79
C THR A 3 41.20 3.90 10.11
N THR A 4 40.96 3.80 8.80
CA THR A 4 40.21 4.87 8.10
C THR A 4 39.47 4.41 6.84
N ALA A 5 39.85 3.30 6.21
CA ALA A 5 39.18 2.83 5.00
C ALA A 5 38.04 1.81 5.24
N ALA A 6 38.04 1.10 6.38
CA ALA A 6 37.04 0.06 6.67
C ALA A 6 35.79 0.60 7.39
N ALA A 7 35.91 1.68 8.17
CA ALA A 7 34.77 2.30 8.87
C ALA A 7 33.89 3.13 7.92
N VAL A 8 34.47 3.76 6.90
CA VAL A 8 33.72 4.55 5.90
C VAL A 8 32.90 3.68 4.94
N ARG A 9 33.30 2.41 4.73
CA ARG A 9 32.61 1.50 3.78
C ARG A 9 31.39 0.77 4.33
N ASN A 10 31.14 0.85 5.65
CA ASN A 10 29.98 0.21 6.29
C ASN A 10 28.82 1.19 6.55
N ASP A 11 29.03 2.50 6.46
CA ASP A 11 28.00 3.52 6.74
C ASP A 11 27.16 3.88 5.49
N GLU A 12 27.72 3.72 4.29
CA GLU A 12 27.05 4.08 3.03
C GLU A 12 25.96 3.08 2.57
N ARG A 13 25.82 1.91 3.22
CA ARG A 13 24.90 0.86 2.75
C ARG A 13 23.50 0.92 3.34
N ASN A 14 23.25 1.78 4.33
CA ASN A 14 22.07 1.68 5.19
C ASN A 14 21.39 3.00 5.55
N ASN A 15 21.58 4.07 4.78
CA ASN A 15 20.89 5.33 5.11
C ASN A 15 20.21 5.95 3.88
N GLY A 16 19.17 5.29 3.36
CA GLY A 16 18.33 5.86 2.31
C GLY A 16 17.82 7.27 2.68
N ALA A 17 17.51 7.51 3.96
CA ALA A 17 17.09 8.81 4.44
C ALA A 17 18.15 9.90 4.27
N SER A 18 19.45 9.62 4.48
CA SER A 18 20.52 10.60 4.26
C SER A 18 20.71 10.96 2.79
N TRP A 19 20.55 10.00 1.88
CA TRP A 19 20.57 10.25 0.44
C TRP A 19 19.38 11.12 0.01
N LEU A 20 18.19 10.84 0.53
CA LEU A 20 17.01 11.66 0.31
C LEU A 20 17.20 13.08 0.85
N ALA A 21 17.76 13.23 2.05
CA ALA A 21 18.08 14.51 2.67
C ALA A 21 19.07 15.32 1.83
N HIS A 22 20.13 14.68 1.31
CA HIS A 22 21.11 15.33 0.45
C HIS A 22 20.46 15.86 -0.85
N GLY A 23 19.62 15.06 -1.52
CA GLY A 23 18.91 15.52 -2.72
C GLY A 23 17.94 16.67 -2.42
N PHE A 24 17.19 16.55 -1.32
CA PHE A 24 16.28 17.60 -0.87
C PHE A 24 16.98 18.94 -0.59
N GLN A 25 18.09 18.93 0.15
CA GLN A 25 18.85 20.13 0.51
C GLN A 25 19.44 20.83 -0.71
N ASN A 26 19.80 20.07 -1.75
CA ASN A 26 20.39 20.58 -2.98
C ASN A 26 19.37 20.83 -4.10
N ASN A 27 18.07 20.65 -3.85
CA ASN A 27 17.00 20.70 -4.85
C ASN A 27 17.28 19.79 -6.07
N ASP A 28 17.88 18.62 -5.81
CA ASP A 28 18.26 17.63 -6.81
C ASP A 28 17.38 16.38 -6.67
N SER A 29 16.64 16.04 -7.74
CA SER A 29 15.79 14.85 -7.78
C SER A 29 16.54 13.53 -8.01
N GLU A 30 17.81 13.58 -8.42
CA GLU A 30 18.57 12.38 -8.78
C GLU A 30 18.76 11.40 -7.60
N PRO A 31 19.03 11.84 -6.35
CA PRO A 31 19.10 10.93 -5.20
C PRO A 31 17.78 10.19 -4.94
N LEU A 32 16.63 10.88 -5.03
CA LEU A 32 15.32 10.23 -4.94
C LEU A 32 15.12 9.21 -6.06
N ARG A 33 15.43 9.59 -7.31
CA ARG A 33 15.31 8.67 -8.44
C ARG A 33 16.18 7.42 -8.26
N ARG A 34 17.43 7.59 -7.83
CA ARG A 34 18.35 6.48 -7.55
C ARG A 34 17.83 5.57 -6.44
N PHE A 35 17.31 6.16 -5.38
CA PHE A 35 16.68 5.43 -4.27
C PHE A 35 15.53 4.55 -4.78
N LEU A 36 14.59 5.12 -5.53
CA LEU A 36 13.44 4.38 -6.08
C LEU A 36 13.84 3.33 -7.13
N GLU A 37 14.84 3.61 -7.97
CA GLU A 37 15.39 2.61 -8.90
C GLU A 37 16.04 1.43 -8.19
N ALA A 38 16.78 1.67 -7.11
CA ALA A 38 17.39 0.62 -6.31
C ALA A 38 16.31 -0.27 -5.67
N TRP A 39 15.26 0.33 -5.11
CA TRP A 39 14.10 -0.39 -4.58
C TRP A 39 13.42 -1.24 -5.65
N HIS A 40 13.09 -0.65 -6.81
CA HIS A 40 12.47 -1.35 -7.94
C HIS A 40 13.30 -2.55 -8.42
N LYS A 41 14.64 -2.42 -8.44
CA LYS A 41 15.53 -3.51 -8.85
C LYS A 41 15.58 -4.63 -7.81
N ARG A 42 15.55 -4.29 -6.51
CA ARG A 42 15.64 -5.25 -5.41
C ARG A 42 14.41 -6.14 -5.29
N HIS A 43 13.22 -5.60 -5.55
CA HIS A 43 11.97 -6.34 -5.44
C HIS A 43 11.20 -6.34 -6.77
N ARG A 44 11.26 -7.48 -7.46
CA ARG A 44 10.52 -7.72 -8.71
C ARG A 44 9.26 -8.53 -8.48
N ALA A 45 8.30 -8.44 -9.40
CA ALA A 45 7.14 -9.33 -9.41
C ALA A 45 7.58 -10.80 -9.37
N VAL A 46 6.78 -11.66 -8.74
CA VAL A 46 7.00 -13.10 -8.83
C VAL A 46 6.76 -13.55 -10.28
N ALA A 47 7.80 -14.12 -10.88
CA ALA A 47 7.75 -14.65 -12.24
C ALA A 47 6.70 -15.75 -12.39
N ASP A 48 6.14 -15.88 -13.60
CA ASP A 48 5.02 -16.78 -13.91
C ASP A 48 5.32 -18.24 -13.60
N ASP A 49 6.53 -18.70 -13.89
CA ASP A 49 7.01 -20.06 -13.62
C ASP A 49 7.09 -20.37 -12.12
N LYS A 50 7.54 -19.39 -11.32
CA LYS A 50 7.58 -19.50 -9.86
C LYS A 50 6.18 -19.43 -9.27
N ARG A 51 5.32 -18.58 -9.84
CA ARG A 51 3.91 -18.47 -9.42
C ARG A 51 3.15 -19.76 -9.70
N ALA A 52 3.38 -20.41 -10.84
CA ALA A 52 2.72 -21.66 -11.20
C ALA A 52 2.96 -22.81 -10.20
N LYS A 53 4.09 -22.76 -9.46
CA LYS A 53 4.48 -23.75 -8.44
C LYS A 53 3.90 -23.46 -7.04
N LYS A 54 3.22 -22.32 -6.86
CA LYS A 54 2.63 -21.94 -5.57
C LYS A 54 1.37 -22.77 -5.25
N PRO A 55 1.00 -22.92 -3.97
CA PRO A 55 -0.27 -23.52 -3.58
C PRO A 55 -1.45 -22.88 -4.30
N GLN A 56 -2.51 -23.66 -4.56
CA GLN A 56 -3.67 -23.18 -5.33
C GLN A 56 -4.25 -21.88 -4.75
N LEU A 57 -4.45 -21.81 -3.44
CA LEU A 57 -5.00 -20.62 -2.77
C LEU A 57 -4.16 -19.37 -3.04
N GLU A 58 -2.83 -19.50 -3.03
CA GLU A 58 -1.94 -18.40 -3.34
C GLU A 58 -2.03 -18.02 -4.82
N ARG A 59 -2.05 -19.00 -5.74
CA ARG A 59 -2.23 -18.73 -7.18
C ARG A 59 -3.52 -17.96 -7.46
N GLU A 60 -4.61 -18.31 -6.77
CA GLU A 60 -5.88 -17.58 -6.88
C GLU A 60 -5.77 -16.15 -6.37
N ALA A 61 -5.11 -15.94 -5.24
CA ALA A 61 -4.89 -14.60 -4.72
C ALA A 61 -4.14 -13.70 -5.72
N TYR A 62 -3.11 -14.23 -6.40
CA TYR A 62 -2.44 -13.51 -7.49
C TYR A 62 -3.39 -13.22 -8.67
N ALA A 63 -4.25 -14.17 -9.05
CA ALA A 63 -5.15 -14.00 -10.18
C ALA A 63 -6.24 -12.96 -9.88
N VAL A 64 -6.90 -13.07 -8.73
CA VAL A 64 -7.90 -12.11 -8.23
C VAL A 64 -7.28 -10.72 -8.09
N PHE A 65 -6.11 -10.61 -7.46
CA PHE A 65 -5.48 -9.30 -7.27
C PHE A 65 -5.17 -8.61 -8.60
N ARG A 66 -4.70 -9.34 -9.62
CA ARG A 66 -4.45 -8.75 -10.95
C ARG A 66 -5.72 -8.23 -11.62
N ALA A 67 -6.85 -8.94 -11.45
CA ALA A 67 -8.13 -8.48 -11.97
C ALA A 67 -8.68 -7.28 -11.19
N PHE A 68 -8.48 -7.30 -9.87
CA PHE A 68 -8.87 -6.23 -8.96
C PHE A 68 -8.05 -4.95 -9.18
N PHE A 69 -6.74 -5.08 -9.35
CA PHE A 69 -5.81 -3.97 -9.32
C PHE A 69 -5.88 -3.17 -10.64
N VAL A 70 -6.63 -2.07 -10.60
CA VAL A 70 -6.75 -1.12 -11.69
C VAL A 70 -6.43 0.27 -11.13
N PRO A 71 -5.22 0.80 -11.38
CA PRO A 71 -4.85 2.13 -10.91
C PRO A 71 -5.69 3.21 -11.61
N SER A 72 -5.90 4.32 -10.92
CA SER A 72 -6.59 5.48 -11.49
C SER A 72 -5.66 6.31 -12.38
N LYS A 73 -6.19 7.19 -13.25
CA LYS A 73 -5.34 8.04 -14.11
C LYS A 73 -4.32 8.89 -13.32
N PRO A 74 -4.69 9.56 -12.20
CA PRO A 74 -3.72 10.30 -11.40
C PRO A 74 -2.55 9.46 -10.89
N ASP A 75 -2.80 8.19 -10.57
CA ASP A 75 -1.75 7.26 -10.12
C ASP A 75 -0.71 6.98 -11.22
N LEU A 76 -1.11 7.10 -12.49
CA LEU A 76 -0.27 6.85 -13.66
C LEU A 76 0.55 8.08 -14.09
N GLU A 77 0.29 9.26 -13.51
CA GLU A 77 1.07 10.48 -13.81
C GLU A 77 2.44 10.49 -13.14
N LYS A 78 2.67 9.60 -12.17
CA LYS A 78 3.92 9.49 -11.42
C LYS A 78 4.85 8.45 -12.03
N ALA A 79 6.15 8.63 -11.82
CA ALA A 79 7.16 7.69 -12.31
C ALA A 79 7.11 6.33 -11.59
N TYR A 80 6.57 6.28 -10.37
CA TYR A 80 6.51 5.09 -9.54
C TYR A 80 5.18 4.93 -8.83
N VAL A 81 4.79 3.67 -8.62
CA VAL A 81 3.59 3.25 -7.89
C VAL A 81 3.99 2.21 -6.81
N VAL A 82 3.39 2.24 -5.62
CA VAL A 82 3.85 1.48 -4.44
C VAL A 82 2.83 0.44 -3.97
N ILE A 83 2.97 -0.81 -4.42
CA ILE A 83 2.07 -1.92 -4.09
C ILE A 83 2.45 -2.57 -2.76
N GLN A 84 1.45 -2.99 -1.98
CA GLN A 84 1.67 -3.75 -0.76
C GLN A 84 2.34 -5.11 -1.06
N LYS A 85 3.17 -5.55 -0.13
CA LYS A 85 3.85 -6.86 -0.19
C LYS A 85 3.20 -7.93 0.68
N GLU A 86 2.20 -7.53 1.46
CA GLU A 86 1.43 -8.43 2.31
C GLU A 86 -0.02 -8.49 1.85
N LEU A 87 -0.59 -9.68 1.75
CA LEU A 87 -2.01 -9.89 1.51
C LEU A 87 -2.54 -11.02 2.40
N LYS A 88 -3.60 -10.74 3.14
CA LYS A 88 -4.34 -11.76 3.89
C LYS A 88 -5.36 -12.39 2.97
N VAL A 89 -5.37 -13.72 2.91
CA VAL A 89 -6.28 -14.50 2.07
C VAL A 89 -7.08 -15.44 2.97
N THR A 90 -8.40 -15.34 2.90
CA THR A 90 -9.35 -16.12 3.70
C THR A 90 -10.22 -16.95 2.76
N LEU A 91 -10.26 -18.26 2.97
CA LEU A 91 -11.22 -19.16 2.34
C LEU A 91 -12.39 -19.34 3.30
N VAL A 92 -13.61 -19.15 2.83
CA VAL A 92 -14.83 -19.23 3.65
C VAL A 92 -15.78 -20.32 3.15
N ASP A 93 -16.62 -20.79 4.06
CA ASP A 93 -17.71 -21.74 3.83
C ASP A 93 -19.01 -20.96 3.58
N ASP A 94 -19.02 -20.19 2.49
CA ASP A 94 -20.13 -19.34 2.06
C ASP A 94 -20.03 -19.13 0.54
N ASP A 95 -21.17 -19.06 -0.16
CA ASP A 95 -21.21 -18.88 -1.62
C ASP A 95 -21.28 -17.39 -2.03
N PHE A 96 -21.25 -16.49 -1.07
CA PHE A 96 -21.44 -15.04 -1.20
C PHE A 96 -22.77 -14.61 -1.83
N SER A 97 -23.78 -15.48 -1.95
CA SER A 97 -25.07 -15.11 -2.55
C SER A 97 -25.72 -13.91 -1.84
N GLY A 98 -25.72 -13.91 -0.51
CA GLY A 98 -26.24 -12.80 0.29
C GLY A 98 -25.47 -11.49 0.10
N LEU A 99 -24.13 -11.56 0.01
CA LEU A 99 -23.29 -10.39 -0.23
C LEU A 99 -23.51 -9.81 -1.64
N TYR A 100 -23.61 -10.66 -2.66
CA TYR A 100 -23.80 -10.23 -4.05
C TYR A 100 -25.21 -9.69 -4.31
N ALA A 101 -26.25 -10.35 -3.80
CA ALA A 101 -27.62 -9.84 -3.92
C ALA A 101 -27.79 -8.47 -3.25
N ARG A 102 -27.08 -8.26 -2.13
CA ARG A 102 -27.07 -6.98 -1.44
C ARG A 102 -26.35 -5.90 -2.25
N MET A 103 -25.23 -6.23 -2.89
CA MET A 103 -24.54 -5.30 -3.79
C MET A 103 -25.49 -4.85 -4.93
N GLU A 104 -26.24 -5.77 -5.53
CA GLU A 104 -27.24 -5.41 -6.55
C GLU A 104 -28.30 -4.45 -5.99
N ASN A 105 -28.73 -4.62 -4.73
CA ASN A 105 -29.65 -3.69 -4.08
C ASN A 105 -29.03 -2.32 -3.76
N TYR A 106 -27.73 -2.28 -3.44
CA TYR A 106 -27.00 -1.03 -3.21
C TYR A 106 -26.90 -0.19 -4.48
N GLU A 107 -26.61 -0.83 -5.63
CA GLU A 107 -26.63 -0.15 -6.94
C GLU A 107 -28.02 0.42 -7.29
N ASN A 108 -29.08 -0.19 -6.76
CA ASN A 108 -30.46 0.25 -6.92
C ASN A 108 -30.93 1.30 -5.88
N GLY A 109 -30.05 1.79 -5.00
CA GLY A 109 -30.30 2.93 -4.12
C GLY A 109 -30.88 2.60 -2.73
N ASP A 110 -30.87 1.34 -2.29
CA ASP A 110 -31.31 0.97 -0.94
C ASP A 110 -30.14 1.04 0.08
N MET A 111 -30.07 2.15 0.83
CA MET A 111 -28.91 2.52 1.68
C MET A 111 -28.90 1.90 3.10
N ARG A 112 -29.80 0.96 3.45
CA ARG A 112 -30.02 0.59 4.86
C ARG A 112 -29.50 -0.78 5.27
N LEU A 113 -28.18 -1.04 5.28
CA LEU A 113 -27.67 -2.28 5.87
C LEU A 113 -26.23 -2.10 6.44
N SER A 114 -25.86 -2.91 7.45
CA SER A 114 -24.54 -3.03 8.13
C SER A 114 -23.34 -2.87 7.20
N THR A 115 -22.19 -2.32 7.62
CA THR A 115 -21.05 -2.22 6.68
C THR A 115 -20.68 -3.62 6.16
N PRO A 116 -20.49 -3.83 4.85
CA PRO A 116 -20.15 -5.15 4.30
C PRO A 116 -18.97 -5.84 5.01
N SER A 117 -18.03 -5.06 5.55
CA SER A 117 -16.92 -5.54 6.39
C SER A 117 -17.37 -6.31 7.64
N GLU A 118 -18.50 -5.95 8.25
CA GLU A 118 -19.08 -6.65 9.39
C GLU A 118 -19.58 -8.03 8.99
N LEU A 119 -20.19 -8.16 7.80
CA LEU A 119 -20.68 -9.44 7.30
C LEU A 119 -19.52 -10.39 6.97
N LEU A 120 -18.48 -9.89 6.32
CA LEU A 120 -17.27 -10.66 6.03
C LEU A 120 -16.60 -11.21 7.31
N SER A 121 -16.75 -10.50 8.44
CA SER A 121 -16.22 -10.94 9.74
C SER A 121 -17.01 -12.10 10.37
N GLN A 122 -18.26 -12.29 9.96
CA GLN A 122 -19.18 -13.31 10.50
C GLN A 122 -19.13 -14.63 9.72
N LEU A 123 -18.48 -14.63 8.54
CA LEU A 123 -18.40 -15.82 7.70
C LEU A 123 -17.60 -16.94 8.38
N GLN A 124 -18.07 -18.17 8.20
CA GLN A 124 -17.36 -19.35 8.66
C GLN A 124 -16.05 -19.52 7.86
N VAL A 125 -14.92 -19.43 8.55
CA VAL A 125 -13.59 -19.52 7.93
C VAL A 125 -13.17 -20.98 7.81
N ILE A 126 -12.88 -21.42 6.58
CA ILE A 126 -12.26 -22.72 6.30
C ILE A 126 -10.75 -22.63 6.52
N SER A 127 -10.11 -21.59 5.99
CA SER A 127 -8.66 -21.37 6.16
C SER A 127 -8.28 -19.90 6.00
N ARG A 128 -7.15 -19.52 6.60
CA ARG A 128 -6.57 -18.19 6.48
C ARG A 128 -5.06 -18.30 6.30
N VAL A 129 -4.51 -17.54 5.37
CA VAL A 129 -3.07 -17.42 5.13
C VAL A 129 -2.68 -15.97 4.94
N THR A 130 -1.51 -15.59 5.44
CA THR A 130 -0.90 -14.29 5.15
C THR A 130 0.25 -14.49 4.18
N LEU A 131 0.18 -13.83 3.03
CA LEU A 131 1.20 -13.86 2.00
C LEU A 131 2.18 -12.69 2.22
N HIS A 132 3.27 -12.91 2.96
CA HIS A 132 4.23 -11.84 3.34
C HIS A 132 5.18 -11.39 2.20
N ASP A 133 5.27 -12.16 1.12
CA ASP A 133 6.08 -11.84 -0.07
C ASP A 133 5.19 -11.78 -1.33
N PHE A 134 4.01 -11.20 -1.18
CA PHE A 134 3.04 -11.03 -2.25
C PHE A 134 3.50 -9.94 -3.23
N ARG A 135 4.09 -10.34 -4.35
CA ARG A 135 4.62 -9.43 -5.38
C ARG A 135 3.91 -9.65 -6.71
N PRO A 136 2.64 -9.27 -6.83
CA PRO A 136 1.84 -9.51 -8.03
C PRO A 136 2.39 -8.74 -9.23
N ALA A 137 2.45 -9.41 -10.39
CA ALA A 137 2.72 -8.74 -11.65
C ALA A 137 1.45 -7.99 -12.08
N VAL A 138 1.47 -6.67 -12.02
CA VAL A 138 0.37 -5.81 -12.49
C VAL A 138 0.73 -5.21 -13.84
N SER A 139 -0.25 -5.08 -14.72
CA SER A 139 -0.07 -4.43 -16.02
C SER A 139 -0.41 -2.96 -15.86
N ILE A 140 0.63 -2.13 -15.77
CA ILE A 140 0.52 -0.67 -15.73
C ILE A 140 1.41 -0.09 -16.83
N GLU A 141 0.89 0.89 -17.56
CA GLU A 141 1.66 1.63 -18.55
C GLU A 141 2.15 2.93 -17.92
N GLY A 142 3.45 3.22 -18.07
CA GLY A 142 4.09 4.39 -17.48
C GLY A 142 4.90 4.07 -16.22
N PRO A 143 4.28 4.02 -15.01
CA PRO A 143 5.02 3.92 -13.76
C PRO A 143 5.76 2.60 -13.58
N LYS A 144 6.83 2.64 -12.81
CA LYS A 144 7.49 1.46 -12.26
C LYS A 144 6.83 1.02 -10.96
N VAL A 145 6.62 -0.28 -10.80
CA VAL A 145 6.09 -0.88 -9.57
C VAL A 145 7.17 -1.01 -8.50
N LEU A 146 6.89 -0.48 -7.32
CA LEU A 146 7.64 -0.66 -6.09
C LEU A 146 6.81 -1.54 -5.14
N TYR A 147 7.43 -2.51 -4.47
CA TYR A 147 6.74 -3.34 -3.48
C TYR A 147 7.13 -2.90 -2.07
N LEU A 148 6.16 -2.38 -1.32
CA LEU A 148 6.32 -1.83 0.02
C LEU A 148 6.93 -2.85 0.98
N THR A 149 8.10 -2.51 1.52
CA THR A 149 8.72 -3.23 2.63
C THR A 149 8.79 -2.33 3.85
N ARG A 150 8.98 -2.93 5.02
CA ARG A 150 9.21 -2.18 6.26
C ARG A 150 10.43 -1.27 6.16
N ASP A 151 11.53 -1.76 5.60
CA ASP A 151 12.76 -0.97 5.43
C ASP A 151 12.54 0.31 4.61
N HIS A 152 11.90 0.22 3.43
CA HIS A 152 11.65 1.41 2.60
C HIS A 152 10.60 2.33 3.23
N LEU A 153 9.58 1.78 3.89
CA LEU A 153 8.62 2.58 4.65
C LEU A 153 9.34 3.39 5.73
N HIS A 154 10.23 2.74 6.48
CA HIS A 154 11.03 3.36 7.52
C HIS A 154 11.88 4.51 6.97
N GLU A 155 12.62 4.30 5.87
CA GLU A 155 13.46 5.35 5.26
C GLU A 155 12.64 6.55 4.75
N LEU A 156 11.46 6.32 4.18
CA LEU A 156 10.57 7.39 3.73
C LEU A 156 9.97 8.18 4.89
N LEU A 157 9.57 7.49 5.96
CA LEU A 157 9.02 8.09 7.17
C LEU A 157 10.08 8.89 7.94
N GLU A 158 11.29 8.35 8.06
CA GLU A 158 12.45 9.04 8.65
C GLU A 158 12.76 10.32 7.87
N PHE A 159 12.71 10.27 6.53
CA PHE A 159 12.87 11.47 5.72
C PHE A 159 11.74 12.49 5.90
N LEU A 160 10.50 12.05 6.14
CA LEU A 160 9.35 12.94 6.35
C LEU A 160 9.33 13.58 7.75
N ALA A 161 9.91 12.93 8.76
CA ALA A 161 10.05 13.50 10.09
C ALA A 161 11.05 14.68 10.08
N VAL A 162 10.62 15.86 10.52
CA VAL A 162 11.50 17.04 10.64
C VAL A 162 12.30 16.92 11.92
N GLU A 163 13.54 16.45 11.78
CA GLU A 163 14.56 16.25 12.82
C GLU A 163 14.13 15.44 14.07
N PRO A 164 14.91 14.42 14.48
CA PRO A 164 14.71 13.80 15.78
C PRO A 164 15.07 14.83 16.85
N LYS A 165 14.07 15.47 17.47
CA LYS A 165 14.32 16.26 18.69
C LYS A 165 15.00 15.33 19.71
N SER A 166 16.24 15.67 20.05
CA SER A 166 17.25 14.84 20.70
C SER A 166 16.98 14.46 22.16
N GLU A 167 15.72 14.38 22.58
CA GLU A 167 15.32 13.98 23.93
C GLU A 167 14.41 12.75 23.94
N PHE A 168 13.92 12.31 22.78
CA PHE A 168 13.12 11.10 22.63
C PHE A 168 13.79 10.05 21.75
N HIS A 169 15.08 9.76 21.98
CA HIS A 169 15.81 8.63 21.39
C HIS A 169 15.27 7.23 21.79
N HIS A 170 14.03 7.16 22.28
CA HIS A 170 13.35 5.93 22.67
C HIS A 170 11.94 5.81 22.09
N VAL A 171 11.48 6.68 21.18
CA VAL A 171 10.26 6.35 20.43
C VAL A 171 10.63 5.22 19.48
N PRO A 172 10.12 4.00 19.67
CA PRO A 172 10.38 2.91 18.75
C PRO A 172 9.94 3.39 17.37
N LEU A 173 10.88 3.32 16.43
CA LEU A 173 10.70 3.64 15.02
C LEU A 173 9.34 3.11 14.58
N VAL A 174 8.52 4.06 14.16
CA VAL A 174 7.09 3.92 14.00
C VAL A 174 6.80 2.82 12.96
N ASP A 175 6.46 1.63 13.44
CA ASP A 175 6.04 0.49 12.61
C ASP A 175 4.72 0.76 11.85
N ARG A 176 4.08 1.92 12.08
CA ARG A 176 2.77 2.29 11.54
C ARG A 176 2.77 3.74 11.13
N TYR A 177 2.70 4.01 9.82
CA TYR A 177 2.62 5.37 9.28
C TYR A 177 1.69 6.32 10.06
N TRP A 178 0.63 5.84 10.70
CA TRP A 178 -0.28 6.58 11.60
C TRP A 178 0.35 7.25 12.82
N ASP A 179 1.47 6.78 13.36
CA ASP A 179 1.99 7.31 14.63
C ASP A 179 2.89 8.55 14.42
N LEU A 180 3.05 9.03 13.19
CA LEU A 180 3.86 10.21 12.87
C LEU A 180 2.99 11.43 12.57
N GLU A 181 3.16 12.49 13.35
CA GLU A 181 2.52 13.77 13.05
C GLU A 181 2.97 14.31 11.68
N HIS A 182 2.00 14.61 10.81
CA HIS A 182 2.26 15.24 9.52
C HIS A 182 1.99 16.76 9.54
N GLY A 183 1.64 17.31 10.70
CA GLY A 183 1.48 18.75 10.90
C GLY A 183 0.22 19.36 10.28
N ALA A 184 -0.78 18.53 9.91
CA ALA A 184 -2.08 19.05 9.50
C ALA A 184 -3.15 18.85 10.59
N ASP A 185 -2.75 18.69 11.85
CA ASP A 185 -3.69 18.74 12.97
C ASP A 185 -4.25 20.17 13.05
N PRO A 186 -5.55 20.40 12.80
CA PRO A 186 -6.12 21.74 12.90
C PRO A 186 -6.13 22.27 14.35
N TRP A 187 -5.84 21.43 15.34
CA TRP A 187 -5.89 21.74 16.77
C TRP A 187 -4.52 22.01 17.41
N VAL A 188 -3.42 21.68 16.72
CA VAL A 188 -2.05 21.92 17.21
C VAL A 188 -1.36 22.95 16.30
N PRO A 189 -1.15 24.20 16.76
CA PRO A 189 -0.36 25.16 16.03
C PRO A 189 1.11 24.74 16.09
N GLU A 190 1.58 24.04 15.08
CA GLU A 190 3.00 23.87 14.83
C GLU A 190 3.66 25.23 14.56
N LYS A 191 4.95 25.35 14.89
CA LYS A 191 5.74 26.50 14.42
C LYS A 191 5.78 26.44 12.90
N ASP A 192 5.45 27.55 12.23
CA ASP A 192 5.32 27.66 10.77
C ASP A 192 6.49 27.04 9.98
N ASP A 193 7.70 27.05 10.54
CA ASP A 193 8.92 26.52 9.93
C ASP A 193 8.94 24.98 9.80
N GLU A 194 8.46 24.23 10.81
CA GLU A 194 8.47 22.76 10.81
C GLU A 194 7.43 22.21 9.82
N LEU A 195 6.23 22.80 9.82
CA LEU A 195 5.17 22.48 8.85
C LEU A 195 5.63 22.78 7.41
N THR A 196 6.30 23.91 7.21
CA THR A 196 6.85 24.29 5.91
C THR A 196 7.91 23.29 5.45
N ALA A 197 8.79 22.84 6.35
CA ALA A 197 9.79 21.82 6.03
C ALA A 197 9.16 20.47 5.65
N ARG A 198 8.15 19.99 6.40
CA ARG A 198 7.40 18.76 6.06
C ARG A 198 6.73 18.85 4.69
N LYS A 199 6.04 19.95 4.39
CA LYS A 199 5.40 20.18 3.09
C LYS A 199 6.40 20.16 1.93
N ARG A 200 7.59 20.76 2.12
CA ARG A 200 8.66 20.74 1.11
C ARG A 200 9.24 19.35 0.90
N ARG A 201 9.45 18.58 1.98
CA ARG A 201 9.92 17.18 1.91
C ARG A 201 8.89 16.29 1.21
N LEU A 202 7.60 16.44 1.53
CA LEU A 202 6.53 15.75 0.82
C LEU A 202 6.51 16.10 -0.67
N ALA A 203 6.62 17.38 -1.01
CA ALA A 203 6.68 17.82 -2.41
C ALA A 203 7.88 17.22 -3.15
N TYR A 204 9.03 17.10 -2.49
CA TYR A 204 10.21 16.42 -3.03
C TYR A 204 9.92 14.94 -3.33
N LEU A 205 9.35 14.16 -2.40
CA LEU A 205 8.95 12.78 -2.67
C LEU A 205 7.89 12.68 -3.78
N ASN A 206 6.90 13.57 -3.76
CA ASN A 206 5.80 13.61 -4.72
C ASN A 206 6.20 14.09 -6.12
N SER A 207 7.45 14.51 -6.31
CA SER A 207 8.02 14.68 -7.64
C SER A 207 8.12 13.36 -8.41
N GLN A 208 8.17 12.22 -7.71
CA GLN A 208 8.28 10.89 -8.30
C GLN A 208 7.18 9.91 -7.83
N LEU A 209 6.56 10.16 -6.67
CA LEU A 209 5.55 9.32 -6.02
C LEU A 209 4.20 10.04 -5.87
N ASN A 210 3.20 9.31 -5.38
CA ASN A 210 1.97 9.89 -4.85
C ASN A 210 1.80 9.52 -3.37
N ILE A 211 2.08 10.49 -2.50
CA ILE A 211 1.91 10.41 -1.05
C ILE A 211 0.99 11.54 -0.63
N ILE A 212 -0.08 11.20 0.08
CA ILE A 212 -0.98 12.18 0.69
C ILE A 212 -0.78 12.15 2.20
N PRO A 213 -1.01 13.28 2.90
CA PRO A 213 -1.08 13.29 4.36
C PRO A 213 -2.13 12.28 4.89
N GLY A 214 -2.03 11.93 6.16
CA GLY A 214 -3.08 11.18 6.84
C GLY A 214 -4.27 12.05 7.23
N HIS A 215 -5.30 11.43 7.81
CA HIS A 215 -6.40 12.19 8.39
C HIS A 215 -6.08 12.61 9.83
N PHE A 216 -6.72 13.69 10.31
CA PHE A 216 -6.60 14.22 11.68
C PHE A 216 -5.18 14.58 12.15
N GLY A 217 -4.30 14.97 11.23
CA GLY A 217 -2.96 15.46 11.59
C GLY A 217 -1.92 14.38 11.83
N THR A 218 -2.28 13.10 11.72
CA THR A 218 -1.38 11.96 11.92
C THR A 218 -1.30 11.01 10.73
N GLY A 219 -0.07 10.60 10.45
CA GLY A 219 0.38 9.72 9.40
C GLY A 219 0.45 10.19 7.95
N TRP A 220 0.74 9.22 7.08
CA TRP A 220 0.96 9.42 5.64
C TRP A 220 0.37 8.25 4.87
N HIS A 221 -0.34 8.51 3.78
CA HIS A 221 -0.79 7.48 2.86
C HIS A 221 0.06 7.52 1.61
N PHE A 222 0.73 6.42 1.31
CA PHE A 222 1.35 6.17 0.02
C PHE A 222 0.22 5.84 -0.97
N ALA A 223 -0.58 6.86 -1.29
CA ALA A 223 -1.82 6.78 -2.05
C ALA A 223 -1.51 6.59 -3.53
N THR A 224 -0.91 5.45 -3.88
CA THR A 224 -0.51 5.18 -5.26
C THR A 224 -1.55 4.37 -6.03
N HIS A 225 -2.58 3.81 -5.37
CA HIS A 225 -3.59 2.87 -5.92
C HIS A 225 -4.41 2.22 -4.78
N PRO A 226 -5.47 1.44 -5.09
CA PRO A 226 -6.14 0.64 -4.06
C PRO A 226 -5.22 -0.41 -3.41
N LEU A 227 -5.05 -0.31 -2.09
CA LEU A 227 -4.34 -1.27 -1.23
C LEU A 227 -5.31 -2.36 -0.78
N ALA A 228 -5.13 -3.59 -1.25
CA ALA A 228 -5.91 -4.74 -0.78
C ALA A 228 -5.32 -5.30 0.50
N TYR A 229 -6.08 -5.28 1.59
CA TYR A 229 -5.63 -5.78 2.90
C TYR A 229 -6.21 -7.17 3.22
N ASN A 230 -7.40 -7.50 2.72
CA ASN A 230 -7.98 -8.84 2.81
C ASN A 230 -8.58 -9.27 1.47
N LEU A 231 -8.43 -10.55 1.15
CA LEU A 231 -9.07 -11.21 0.02
C LEU A 231 -9.83 -12.42 0.55
N TYR A 232 -11.13 -12.46 0.28
CA TYR A 232 -12.02 -13.56 0.64
C TYR A 232 -12.35 -14.37 -0.62
N LEU A 233 -12.23 -15.68 -0.54
CA LEU A 233 -12.63 -16.63 -1.58
C LEU A 233 -13.71 -17.54 -1.01
N ASN A 234 -14.75 -17.79 -1.80
CA ASN A 234 -15.70 -18.85 -1.48
C ASN A 234 -15.06 -20.23 -1.68
N GLN A 235 -15.69 -21.26 -1.11
CA GLN A 235 -15.16 -22.63 -1.08
C GLN A 235 -14.82 -23.19 -2.47
N ASP A 236 -15.65 -22.92 -3.47
CA ASP A 236 -15.48 -23.37 -4.86
C ASP A 236 -14.54 -22.47 -5.68
N ARG A 237 -14.14 -21.31 -5.14
CA ARG A 237 -13.25 -20.31 -5.77
C ARG A 237 -13.84 -19.75 -7.08
N THR A 238 -15.17 -19.61 -7.13
CA THR A 238 -15.88 -18.96 -8.24
C THR A 238 -16.20 -17.50 -7.95
N ARG A 239 -16.13 -17.06 -6.70
CA ARG A 239 -16.37 -15.68 -6.27
C ARG A 239 -15.30 -15.22 -5.28
N ALA A 240 -14.99 -13.93 -5.35
CA ALA A 240 -14.08 -13.29 -4.42
C ALA A 240 -14.63 -11.94 -3.97
N VAL A 241 -14.21 -11.52 -2.78
CA VAL A 241 -14.38 -10.17 -2.27
C VAL A 241 -13.02 -9.65 -1.83
N VAL A 242 -12.62 -8.50 -2.35
CA VAL A 242 -11.37 -7.84 -1.97
C VAL A 242 -11.71 -6.61 -1.15
N ALA A 243 -11.33 -6.62 0.12
CA ALA A 243 -11.42 -5.46 0.98
C ALA A 243 -10.17 -4.58 0.75
N PHE A 244 -10.41 -3.31 0.41
CA PHE A 244 -9.37 -2.40 -0.04
C PHE A 244 -9.51 -0.99 0.55
N ARG A 245 -8.39 -0.27 0.51
CA ARG A 245 -8.29 1.14 0.84
C ARG A 245 -7.79 1.93 -0.36
N GLN A 246 -8.37 3.09 -0.64
CA GLN A 246 -7.91 4.03 -1.65
C GLN A 246 -8.02 5.47 -1.13
N GLY A 247 -6.88 6.16 -1.02
CA GLY A 247 -6.83 7.47 -0.38
C GLY A 247 -7.31 7.41 1.08
N TYR A 248 -8.20 8.32 1.46
CA TYR A 248 -8.82 8.38 2.80
C TYR A 248 -10.05 7.47 2.95
N GLY A 249 -10.40 6.70 1.93
CA GLY A 249 -11.56 5.83 1.98
C GLY A 249 -11.22 4.40 1.59
N GLY A 250 -12.25 3.58 1.52
CA GLY A 250 -12.10 2.21 1.08
C GLY A 250 -13.43 1.54 0.90
N GLY A 251 -13.34 0.22 0.70
CA GLY A 251 -14.46 -0.67 0.69
C GLY A 251 -14.13 -1.97 0.01
N GLU A 252 -15.01 -2.42 -0.86
CA GLU A 252 -15.01 -3.80 -1.33
C GLU A 252 -15.16 -3.90 -2.83
N ALA A 253 -14.35 -4.75 -3.44
CA ALA A 253 -14.50 -5.14 -4.83
C ALA A 253 -14.99 -6.58 -4.90
N TYR A 254 -16.04 -6.79 -5.68
CA TYR A 254 -16.66 -8.09 -5.89
C TYR A 254 -16.18 -8.64 -7.23
N LEU A 255 -15.68 -9.87 -7.24
CA LEU A 255 -15.16 -10.51 -8.44
C LEU A 255 -15.79 -11.89 -8.67
N LYS A 256 -16.14 -12.17 -9.91
CA LYS A 256 -16.59 -13.51 -10.35
C LYS A 256 -15.54 -14.13 -11.26
N ARG A 257 -15.41 -15.45 -11.17
CA ARG A 257 -14.68 -16.24 -12.16
C ARG A 257 -15.59 -16.49 -13.35
N THR A 258 -15.07 -16.22 -14.55
CA THR A 258 -15.74 -16.53 -15.82
C THR A 258 -15.60 -18.01 -16.16
N ASP A 259 -16.39 -18.49 -17.12
CA ASP A 259 -16.32 -19.87 -17.63
C ASP A 259 -14.95 -20.21 -18.23
N LYS A 260 -14.20 -19.20 -18.68
CA LYS A 260 -12.83 -19.35 -19.20
C LYS A 260 -11.77 -19.45 -18.09
N GLY A 261 -12.16 -19.26 -16.84
CA GLY A 261 -11.28 -19.32 -15.68
C GLY A 261 -10.70 -17.97 -15.25
N ASP A 262 -10.97 -16.89 -16.01
CA ASP A 262 -10.50 -15.54 -15.71
C ASP A 262 -11.34 -14.88 -14.61
N TRP A 263 -10.71 -14.06 -13.77
CA TRP A 263 -11.39 -13.26 -12.77
C TRP A 263 -11.76 -11.90 -13.36
N VAL A 264 -13.00 -11.45 -13.11
CA VAL A 264 -13.50 -10.13 -13.52
C VAL A 264 -14.13 -9.42 -12.34
N VAL A 265 -13.84 -8.12 -12.20
CA VAL A 265 -14.54 -7.25 -11.23
C VAL A 265 -15.95 -7.03 -11.74
N VAL A 266 -16.94 -7.35 -10.93
CA VAL A 266 -18.36 -7.13 -11.25
C VAL A 266 -18.92 -5.89 -10.57
N ALA A 267 -18.37 -5.50 -9.42
CA ALA A 267 -18.78 -4.31 -8.70
C ALA A 267 -17.68 -3.79 -7.77
N ARG A 268 -17.75 -2.50 -7.44
CA ARG A 268 -16.92 -1.87 -6.42
C ARG A 268 -17.79 -0.96 -5.56
N GLN A 269 -17.72 -1.15 -4.25
CA GLN A 269 -18.37 -0.30 -3.28
C GLN A 269 -17.31 0.47 -2.48
N HIS A 270 -17.51 1.77 -2.34
CA HIS A 270 -16.79 2.58 -1.36
C HIS A 270 -17.74 2.80 -0.18
N ASP A 271 -17.45 2.18 0.95
CA ASP A 271 -18.36 2.08 2.10
C ASP A 271 -17.87 2.88 3.32
N TRP A 272 -16.63 3.37 3.31
CA TRP A 272 -16.10 4.24 4.35
C TRP A 272 -15.16 5.32 3.82
N MET A 273 -15.12 6.42 4.57
CA MET A 273 -14.17 7.51 4.45
C MET A 273 -13.74 7.85 5.88
N GLU A 274 -12.44 8.04 6.08
CA GLU A 274 -11.86 8.53 7.34
C GLU A 274 -12.30 9.94 7.64
#